data_AF-A0AB37QLC4-F1
#
_entry.id   AF-A0AB37QLC4-F1
#
_cell.length_a   1.000
_cell.length_b   1.000
_cell.length_c   1.000
_cell.angle_alpha   90.00
_cell.angle_beta   90.00
_cell.angle_gamma   90.00
#
_symmetry.space_group_name_H-M   'P 1'
#
loop_
_entity.id
_entity.type
_entity.pdbx_description
1 polymer ?
#
loop_
_entity_poly.entity_id
_entity_poly.type
_entity_poly.pdbx_seq_one_letter_code
_entity_poly.pdbx_strand_id
1 'polypeptide(L)'
;MDDRLHGGTCNPSLFRRREKGGPEEPLDHALGRSRGGLTTKIHMVCDANGVPLRFMLSPGQASDIAHAQPLLDQVRIPGKPGRPRKRSRWLLADKGYDAEHLRYYCDRYRIQPVIPLRAMPRKPRPGLPRLFDRPKYRQRNIIERMFGWLKENRRIGNRYDKLAKSYAAMVTLACSLRCMRQYFSYKT
;
A
#
# COMPACT_ATOMS: atom_id res chain seq x y z
N MET A 1 15.83 -36.87 53.57
CA MET A 1 14.95 -36.29 54.59
C MET A 1 15.85 -35.48 55.49
N ASP A 2 15.82 -34.16 55.35
CA ASP A 2 16.52 -33.24 56.23
C ASP A 2 15.77 -31.91 56.26
N ASP A 3 15.54 -31.41 57.47
CA ASP A 3 14.87 -30.16 57.82
C ASP A 3 15.92 -29.03 57.94
N ARG A 4 15.54 -27.78 57.60
CA ARG A 4 15.55 -26.61 58.51
C ARG A 4 15.57 -25.23 57.79
N LEU A 5 14.47 -24.51 58.06
CA LEU A 5 14.35 -23.13 58.58
C LEU A 5 14.82 -21.89 57.77
N HIS A 6 13.77 -21.17 57.32
CA HIS A 6 13.45 -19.74 57.55
C HIS A 6 14.29 -18.62 56.92
N GLY A 7 13.60 -17.77 56.15
CA GLY A 7 13.95 -16.36 56.00
C GLY A 7 13.53 -15.72 54.67
N GLY A 8 12.56 -14.80 54.70
CA GLY A 8 12.53 -13.66 53.79
C GLY A 8 11.49 -13.68 52.67
N THR A 9 10.39 -12.96 52.90
CA THR A 9 9.49 -12.44 51.88
C THR A 9 10.21 -11.43 50.98
N CYS A 10 10.21 -11.63 49.66
CA CYS A 10 10.40 -10.56 48.67
C CYS A 10 9.71 -10.97 47.36
N ASN A 11 8.53 -10.42 47.15
CA ASN A 11 7.72 -10.56 45.95
C ASN A 11 8.44 -9.84 44.77
N PRO A 12 8.94 -10.53 43.72
CA PRO A 12 9.40 -9.84 42.53
C PRO A 12 8.17 -9.41 41.76
N SER A 13 7.88 -8.12 41.87
CA SER A 13 6.99 -7.36 41.00
C SER A 13 6.93 -7.95 39.59
N LEU A 14 5.77 -8.49 39.26
CA LEU A 14 5.37 -8.75 37.88
C LEU A 14 5.45 -7.42 37.12
N PHE A 15 6.61 -7.16 36.51
CA PHE A 15 6.74 -6.23 35.41
C PHE A 15 5.86 -6.79 34.29
N ARG A 16 4.55 -6.49 34.36
CA ARG A 16 3.63 -6.67 33.24
C ARG A 16 4.21 -5.85 32.11
N ARG A 17 4.86 -6.54 31.16
CA ARG A 17 5.20 -6.00 29.85
C ARG A 17 3.90 -5.42 29.31
N ARG A 18 3.80 -4.09 29.31
CA ARG A 18 2.63 -3.40 28.79
C ARG A 18 2.60 -3.72 27.29
N GLU A 19 1.77 -4.68 26.90
CA GLU A 19 1.45 -4.88 25.49
C GLU A 19 0.88 -3.54 25.01
N LYS A 20 1.61 -2.88 24.11
CA LYS A 20 1.13 -1.67 23.42
C LYS A 20 0.06 -2.10 22.39
N GLY A 21 -0.99 -2.75 22.86
CA GLY A 21 -2.17 -3.15 22.09
C GLY A 21 -3.12 -1.97 21.96
N GLY A 22 -2.74 -0.96 21.18
CA GLY A 22 -3.73 -0.10 20.53
C GLY A 22 -4.41 -0.88 19.39
N PRO A 23 -5.58 -0.46 18.88
CA PRO A 23 -6.38 -1.25 17.94
C PRO A 23 -5.57 -1.75 16.74
N GLU A 24 -5.59 -3.07 16.51
CA GLU A 24 -5.03 -3.85 15.38
C GLU A 24 -3.63 -3.47 14.87
N GLU A 25 -2.58 -3.86 15.61
CA GLU A 25 -1.26 -4.06 14.97
C GLU A 25 -1.27 -5.45 14.32
N PRO A 26 -0.93 -5.59 13.01
CA PRO A 26 -0.88 -6.91 12.38
C PRO A 26 0.18 -7.77 13.07
N LEU A 27 -0.10 -9.07 13.24
CA LEU A 27 0.79 -10.02 13.93
C LEU A 27 2.21 -10.03 13.35
N ASP A 28 2.30 -9.95 12.02
CA ASP A 28 3.58 -9.95 11.32
C ASP A 28 4.23 -8.56 11.29
N HIS A 29 3.61 -7.53 11.88
CA HIS A 29 4.00 -6.13 11.73
C HIS A 29 4.10 -5.70 10.26
N ALA A 30 3.35 -6.36 9.37
CA ALA A 30 3.52 -6.28 7.93
C ALA A 30 4.95 -6.59 7.45
N LEU A 31 5.81 -7.23 8.24
CA LEU A 31 7.13 -7.71 7.82
C LEU A 31 6.99 -9.07 7.16
N GLY A 32 7.82 -9.34 6.16
CA GLY A 32 7.70 -10.56 5.40
C GLY A 32 9.00 -11.03 4.78
N ARG A 33 9.22 -12.35 4.71
CA ARG A 33 10.43 -12.90 4.09
C ARG A 33 10.34 -12.81 2.57
N SER A 34 11.32 -12.16 1.97
CA SER A 34 11.51 -12.07 0.52
C SER A 34 12.90 -12.61 0.14
N ARG A 35 13.18 -12.75 -1.16
CA ARG A 35 14.51 -13.18 -1.65
C ARG A 35 15.64 -12.25 -1.20
N GLY A 36 15.34 -10.99 -0.89
CA GLY A 36 16.29 -9.99 -0.39
C GLY A 36 16.26 -9.78 1.13
N GLY A 37 15.64 -10.68 1.89
CA GLY A 37 15.50 -10.55 3.35
C GLY A 37 14.11 -10.11 3.80
N LEU A 38 14.02 -9.61 5.03
CA LEU A 38 12.76 -9.21 5.67
C LEU A 38 12.31 -7.83 5.17
N THR A 39 11.21 -7.74 4.43
CA THR A 39 10.85 -6.52 3.70
C THR A 39 9.40 -6.05 3.85
N THR A 40 9.26 -4.72 3.70
CA THR A 40 8.10 -3.87 3.38
C THR A 40 7.51 -4.02 1.96
N LYS A 41 6.21 -4.28 1.76
CA LYS A 41 5.53 -3.79 0.55
C LYS A 41 4.63 -2.60 0.87
N ILE A 42 4.78 -1.52 0.09
CA ILE A 42 3.88 -0.37 0.08
C ILE A 42 3.09 -0.43 -1.23
N HIS A 43 1.78 -0.63 -1.14
CA HIS A 43 0.85 -0.50 -2.26
C HIS A 43 0.28 0.91 -2.23
N MET A 44 0.31 1.63 -3.35
CA MET A 44 -0.14 3.03 -3.37
C MET A 44 -0.90 3.37 -4.65
N VAL A 45 -1.92 4.22 -4.51
CA VAL A 45 -2.62 4.89 -5.61
C VAL A 45 -2.31 6.38 -5.55
N CYS A 46 -1.92 6.96 -6.67
CA CYS A 46 -1.76 8.39 -6.85
C CYS A 46 -2.67 8.93 -7.95
N ASP A 47 -2.89 10.25 -7.96
CA ASP A 47 -3.56 10.93 -9.06
C ASP A 47 -2.60 11.19 -10.25
N ALA A 48 -3.09 11.89 -11.27
CA ALA A 48 -2.31 12.25 -12.46
C ALA A 48 -1.22 13.30 -12.19
N ASN A 49 -1.22 13.96 -11.04
CA ASN A 49 -0.19 14.92 -10.63
C ASN A 49 0.85 14.30 -9.69
N GLY A 50 0.71 13.02 -9.34
CA GLY A 50 1.58 12.33 -8.39
C GLY A 50 1.26 12.63 -6.93
N VAL A 51 0.03 13.08 -6.64
CA VAL A 51 -0.48 13.25 -5.28
C VAL A 51 -0.93 11.87 -4.77
N PRO A 52 -0.39 11.38 -3.63
CA PRO A 52 -0.81 10.12 -3.06
C PRO A 52 -2.25 10.21 -2.54
N LEU A 53 -3.13 9.32 -3.00
CA LEU A 53 -4.53 9.26 -2.57
C LEU A 53 -4.72 8.29 -1.41
N ARG A 54 -4.12 7.09 -1.53
CA ARG A 54 -4.20 6.04 -0.52
C ARG A 54 -3.03 5.10 -0.64
N PHE A 55 -2.59 4.53 0.48
CA PHE A 55 -1.63 3.44 0.51
C PHE A 55 -2.06 2.33 1.49
N MET A 56 -1.50 1.15 1.29
CA MET A 56 -1.63 -0.01 2.18
C MET A 56 -0.26 -0.66 2.35
N LEU A 57 -0.03 -1.27 3.51
CA LEU A 57 1.18 -2.02 3.79
C LEU A 57 0.87 -3.51 3.78
N SER A 58 1.81 -4.31 3.30
CA SER A 58 1.74 -5.76 3.41
C SER A 58 3.13 -6.37 3.63
N PRO A 59 3.20 -7.61 4.15
CA PRO A 59 4.43 -8.40 4.17
C PRO A 59 5.11 -8.50 2.80
N GLY A 60 6.44 -8.61 2.80
CA GLY A 60 7.28 -8.71 1.59
C GLY A 60 6.91 -9.85 0.63
N GLN A 61 6.46 -11.00 1.14
CA GLN A 61 6.01 -12.14 0.31
C GLN A 61 4.60 -11.95 -0.27
N ALA A 62 3.84 -10.96 0.21
CA ALA A 62 2.45 -10.81 -0.18
C ALA A 62 2.33 -10.45 -1.67
N SER A 63 1.26 -10.93 -2.30
CA SER A 63 1.00 -10.67 -3.71
C SER A 63 0.44 -9.27 -3.93
N ASP A 64 1.00 -8.54 -4.90
CA ASP A 64 0.59 -7.16 -5.21
C ASP A 64 -0.85 -7.11 -5.73
N ILE A 65 -1.24 -8.10 -6.53
CA ILE A 65 -2.60 -8.17 -7.08
C ILE A 65 -3.66 -8.34 -5.98
N ALA A 66 -3.34 -9.08 -4.91
CA ALA A 66 -4.27 -9.31 -3.80
C ALA A 66 -4.63 -8.00 -3.06
N HIS A 67 -3.74 -7.00 -3.12
CA HIS A 67 -3.94 -5.71 -2.46
C HIS A 67 -4.51 -4.65 -3.40
N ALA A 68 -4.62 -4.91 -4.71
CA ALA A 68 -5.09 -3.95 -5.69
C ALA A 68 -6.55 -3.52 -5.46
N GLN A 69 -7.47 -4.48 -5.33
CA GLN A 69 -8.89 -4.18 -5.11
C GLN A 69 -9.15 -3.55 -3.72
N PRO A 70 -8.62 -4.10 -2.60
CA PRO A 70 -8.78 -3.48 -1.28
C PRO A 70 -8.27 -2.04 -1.24
N LEU A 71 -7.16 -1.75 -1.93
CA LEU A 71 -6.60 -0.40 -2.01
C LEU A 71 -7.52 0.54 -2.79
N LEU A 72 -8.02 0.12 -3.95
CA LEU A 72 -8.94 0.91 -4.78
C LEU A 72 -10.26 1.21 -4.06
N ASP A 73 -10.77 0.28 -3.25
CA ASP A 73 -12.01 0.46 -2.49
C ASP A 73 -11.92 1.56 -1.43
N GLN A 74 -10.71 1.84 -0.94
CA GLN A 74 -10.43 2.90 0.03
C GLN A 74 -10.18 4.27 -0.62
N VAL A 75 -10.00 4.33 -1.95
CA VAL A 75 -9.76 5.59 -2.65
C VAL A 75 -11.06 6.40 -2.73
N ARG A 76 -10.95 7.69 -2.37
CA ARG A 76 -12.02 8.67 -2.53
C ARG A 76 -11.50 9.77 -3.45
N ILE A 77 -12.09 9.89 -4.63
CA ILE A 77 -11.71 10.92 -5.60
C ILE A 77 -12.58 12.17 -5.32
N PRO A 78 -11.96 13.32 -5.01
CA PRO A 78 -12.68 14.57 -4.83
C PRO A 78 -13.38 14.96 -6.14
N GLY A 79 -14.56 15.54 -6.02
CA GLY A 79 -15.40 15.92 -7.16
C GLY A 79 -16.39 17.00 -6.77
N LYS A 80 -17.46 17.14 -7.55
CA LYS A 80 -18.57 18.05 -7.21
C LYS A 80 -19.10 17.77 -5.79
N PRO A 81 -19.67 18.78 -5.09
CA PRO A 81 -20.28 18.59 -3.78
C PRO A 81 -21.25 17.39 -3.79
N GLY A 82 -21.10 16.48 -2.84
CA GLY A 82 -21.86 15.23 -2.76
C GLY A 82 -20.99 13.99 -2.48
N ARG A 83 -21.51 12.80 -2.81
CA ARG A 83 -20.83 11.52 -2.57
C ARG A 83 -19.50 11.47 -3.33
N PRO A 84 -18.35 11.25 -2.65
CA PRO A 84 -17.05 11.14 -3.31
C PRO A 84 -17.07 10.11 -4.42
N ARG A 85 -16.43 10.43 -5.55
CA ARG A 85 -16.42 9.52 -6.70
C ARG A 85 -15.45 8.38 -6.38
N LYS A 86 -15.90 7.15 -6.61
CA LYS A 86 -15.02 5.96 -6.66
C LYS A 86 -14.44 5.73 -8.07
N ARG A 87 -15.08 6.32 -9.09
CA ARG A 87 -14.76 6.08 -10.49
C ARG A 87 -13.64 7.02 -10.97
N SER A 88 -12.46 6.46 -11.21
CA SER A 88 -11.45 7.09 -12.08
C SER A 88 -11.80 6.86 -13.54
N ARG A 89 -11.28 7.70 -14.45
CA ARG A 89 -11.45 7.46 -15.89
C ARG A 89 -10.63 6.26 -16.32
N TRP A 90 -9.36 6.23 -15.91
CA TRP A 90 -8.37 5.22 -16.26
C TRP A 90 -7.70 4.67 -15.00
N LEU A 91 -7.29 3.39 -15.05
CA LEU A 91 -6.42 2.77 -14.05
C LEU A 91 -5.15 2.32 -14.75
N LEU A 92 -4.02 2.92 -14.38
CA LEU A 92 -2.70 2.57 -14.91
C LEU A 92 -2.02 1.69 -13.87
N ALA A 93 -1.58 0.50 -14.27
CA ALA A 93 -0.89 -0.42 -13.37
C ALA A 93 0.14 -1.26 -14.13
N ASP A 94 1.11 -1.80 -13.39
CA ASP A 94 2.13 -2.69 -13.96
C ASP A 94 1.52 -3.95 -14.58
N LYS A 95 2.27 -4.58 -15.48
CA LYS A 95 1.96 -5.92 -16.02
C LYS A 95 1.71 -6.96 -14.92
N GLY A 96 2.31 -6.78 -13.74
CA GLY A 96 2.05 -7.60 -12.55
C GLY A 96 0.58 -7.55 -12.07
N TYR A 97 -0.16 -6.50 -12.38
CA TYR A 97 -1.57 -6.35 -12.03
C TYR A 97 -2.54 -6.95 -13.06
N ASP A 98 -2.02 -7.63 -14.08
CA ASP A 98 -2.87 -8.25 -15.10
C ASP A 98 -3.58 -9.51 -14.57
N ALA A 99 -4.76 -9.29 -13.96
CA ALA A 99 -5.64 -10.33 -13.48
C ALA A 99 -7.11 -10.08 -13.88
N GLU A 100 -7.83 -11.18 -14.07
CA GLU A 100 -9.23 -11.18 -14.49
C GLU A 100 -10.16 -10.48 -13.50
N HIS A 101 -10.02 -10.77 -12.21
CA HIS A 101 -10.84 -10.16 -11.16
C HIS A 101 -10.62 -8.64 -11.07
N LEU A 102 -9.40 -8.14 -11.28
CA LEU A 102 -9.13 -6.70 -11.30
C LEU A 102 -9.74 -6.03 -12.54
N ARG A 103 -9.71 -6.70 -13.70
CA ARG A 103 -10.37 -6.19 -14.92
C ARG A 103 -11.90 -6.17 -14.74
N TYR A 104 -12.50 -7.21 -14.15
CA TYR A 104 -13.93 -7.23 -13.83
C TYR A 104 -14.35 -6.12 -12.85
N TYR A 105 -13.51 -5.86 -11.83
CA TYR A 105 -13.69 -4.72 -10.93
C TYR A 105 -13.71 -3.39 -11.70
N CYS A 106 -12.76 -3.20 -12.62
CA CYS A 106 -12.72 -2.00 -13.45
C CYS A 106 -13.98 -1.86 -14.32
N ASP A 107 -14.46 -2.95 -14.92
CA ASP A 107 -15.68 -2.94 -15.73
C ASP A 107 -16.92 -2.55 -14.90
N ARG A 108 -17.06 -3.14 -13.70
CA ARG A 108 -18.17 -2.85 -12.76
C ARG A 108 -18.24 -1.36 -12.41
N TYR A 109 -17.09 -0.73 -12.20
CA TYR A 109 -17.02 0.70 -11.87
C TYR A 109 -16.81 1.61 -13.09
N ARG A 110 -16.87 1.04 -14.32
CA ARG A 110 -16.67 1.74 -15.59
C ARG A 110 -15.34 2.52 -15.65
N ILE A 111 -14.29 1.92 -15.11
CA ILE A 111 -12.90 2.38 -15.13
C ILE A 111 -12.22 1.66 -16.31
N GLN A 112 -11.45 2.38 -17.14
CA GLN A 112 -10.71 1.75 -18.23
C GLN A 112 -9.32 1.28 -17.73
N PRO A 113 -9.05 -0.04 -17.65
CA PRO A 113 -7.74 -0.53 -17.22
C PRO A 113 -6.71 -0.41 -18.36
N VAL A 114 -5.66 0.37 -18.14
CA VAL A 114 -4.47 0.47 -19.00
C VAL A 114 -3.36 -0.39 -18.38
N ILE A 115 -3.52 -1.71 -18.53
CA ILE A 115 -2.64 -2.72 -17.95
C ILE A 115 -2.14 -3.63 -19.08
N PRO A 116 -0.81 -3.74 -19.29
CA PRO A 116 -0.25 -4.65 -20.29
C PRO A 116 -0.65 -6.09 -20.00
N LEU A 117 -0.95 -6.85 -21.05
CA LEU A 117 -1.23 -8.27 -20.91
C LEU A 117 0.04 -9.04 -20.54
N ARG A 118 -0.09 -10.00 -19.64
CA ARG A 118 0.95 -11.02 -19.42
C ARG A 118 1.10 -11.86 -20.68
N ALA A 119 2.34 -12.21 -21.02
CA ALA A 119 2.67 -13.00 -22.21
C ALA A 119 2.29 -14.49 -22.07
N MET A 120 1.61 -14.87 -20.99
CA MET A 120 1.16 -16.24 -20.79
C MET A 120 0.00 -16.55 -21.73
N PRO A 121 -0.04 -17.75 -22.33
CA PRO A 121 -1.16 -18.16 -23.17
C PRO A 121 -2.43 -18.19 -22.34
N ARG A 122 -3.37 -17.30 -22.66
CA ARG A 122 -4.74 -17.33 -22.15
C ARG A 122 -5.67 -17.65 -23.29
N LYS A 123 -6.72 -18.41 -23.02
CA LYS A 123 -7.83 -18.56 -23.99
C LYS A 123 -8.31 -17.14 -24.37
N PRO A 124 -8.34 -16.80 -25.67
CA PRO A 124 -8.88 -15.53 -26.10
C PRO A 124 -10.33 -15.45 -25.64
N ARG A 125 -10.70 -14.32 -25.04
CA ARG A 125 -12.09 -14.09 -24.64
C ARG A 125 -12.94 -13.85 -25.89
N PRO A 126 -14.18 -14.35 -25.93
CA PRO A 126 -15.16 -13.88 -26.89
C PRO A 126 -15.38 -12.37 -26.69
N GLY A 127 -15.34 -11.59 -27.78
CA GLY A 127 -15.59 -10.14 -27.76
C GLY A 127 -14.41 -9.28 -28.21
N LEU A 128 -14.61 -7.96 -28.16
CA LEU A 128 -13.62 -6.98 -28.65
C LEU A 128 -12.32 -7.05 -27.82
N PRO A 129 -11.14 -7.19 -28.47
CA PRO A 129 -9.87 -7.18 -27.75
C PRO A 129 -9.70 -5.87 -27.00
N ARG A 130 -9.24 -5.96 -25.74
CA ARG A 130 -8.91 -4.75 -24.97
C ARG A 130 -7.68 -4.10 -25.58
N LEU A 131 -7.91 -3.01 -26.31
CA LEU A 131 -6.83 -2.21 -26.88
C LEU A 131 -5.94 -1.67 -25.76
N PHE A 132 -4.65 -1.96 -25.86
CA PHE A 132 -3.64 -1.45 -24.94
C PHE A 132 -3.14 -0.10 -25.46
N ASP A 133 -3.43 0.97 -24.71
CA ASP A 133 -3.03 2.33 -25.05
C ASP A 133 -1.61 2.60 -24.55
N ARG A 134 -0.63 2.45 -25.45
CA ARG A 134 0.80 2.70 -25.19
C ARG A 134 1.06 4.14 -24.74
N PRO A 135 0.58 5.19 -25.43
CA PRO A 135 0.75 6.58 -24.97
C PRO A 135 0.27 6.81 -23.54
N LYS A 136 -0.91 6.30 -23.18
CA LYS A 136 -1.42 6.43 -21.80
C LYS A 136 -0.57 5.66 -20.81
N TYR A 137 -0.12 4.46 -21.17
CA TYR A 137 0.72 3.67 -20.29
C TYR A 137 2.02 4.39 -19.87
N ARG A 138 2.57 5.29 -20.71
CA ARG A 138 3.74 6.12 -20.34
C ARG A 138 3.49 7.00 -19.11
N GLN A 139 2.25 7.37 -18.82
CA GLN A 139 1.90 8.15 -17.63
C GLN A 139 2.12 7.39 -16.32
N ARG A 140 2.36 6.07 -16.36
CA ARG A 140 2.81 5.28 -15.20
C ARG A 140 4.11 5.81 -14.58
N ASN A 141 4.93 6.54 -15.34
CA ASN A 141 6.10 7.25 -14.80
C ASN A 141 5.75 8.19 -13.62
N ILE A 142 4.50 8.65 -13.49
CA ILE A 142 4.05 9.44 -12.35
C ILE A 142 4.15 8.64 -11.03
N ILE A 143 3.63 7.40 -11.01
CA ILE A 143 3.68 6.56 -9.80
C ILE A 143 5.12 6.11 -9.51
N GLU A 144 5.93 5.87 -10.54
CA GLU A 144 7.34 5.51 -10.38
C GLU A 144 8.16 6.65 -9.75
N ARG A 145 7.99 7.89 -10.25
CA ARG A 145 8.63 9.07 -9.65
C ARG A 145 8.15 9.30 -8.22
N MET A 146 6.87 9.07 -7.94
CA MET A 146 6.34 9.16 -6.57
C MET A 146 7.06 8.15 -5.66
N PHE A 147 7.20 6.90 -6.07
CA PHE A 147 7.92 5.89 -5.27
C PHE A 147 9.41 6.20 -5.14
N GLY A 148 10.05 6.75 -6.19
CA GLY A 148 11.42 7.23 -6.14
C GLY A 148 11.59 8.29 -5.05
N TRP A 149 10.77 9.34 -5.10
CA TRP A 149 10.73 10.40 -4.09
C TRP A 149 10.45 9.86 -2.68
N LEU A 150 9.50 8.93 -2.53
CA LEU A 150 9.18 8.34 -1.23
C LEU A 150 10.38 7.56 -0.65
N LYS A 151 11.17 6.92 -1.51
CA LYS A 151 12.36 6.12 -1.13
C LYS A 151 13.63 6.96 -0.92
N GLU A 152 13.66 8.22 -1.36
CA GLU A 152 14.73 9.17 -0.98
C GLU A 152 14.80 9.35 0.54
N ASN A 153 13.65 9.24 1.23
CA ASN A 153 13.63 9.17 2.68
C ASN A 153 14.19 7.82 3.14
N ARG A 154 15.45 7.82 3.59
CA ARG A 154 16.17 6.61 4.04
C ARG A 154 15.41 5.82 5.11
N ARG A 155 14.65 6.49 5.99
CA ARG A 155 13.85 5.81 7.03
C ARG A 155 12.73 4.96 6.42
N ILE A 156 12.12 5.44 5.33
CA ILE A 156 11.08 4.73 4.60
C ILE A 156 11.68 3.66 3.69
N GLY A 157 12.70 4.02 2.91
CA GLY A 157 13.36 3.14 1.95
C GLY A 157 13.95 1.88 2.59
N ASN A 158 14.67 2.03 3.70
CA ASN A 158 15.27 0.92 4.43
C ASN A 158 14.35 0.28 5.47
N ARG A 159 13.16 0.87 5.71
CA ARG A 159 12.24 0.48 6.78
C ARG A 159 12.94 0.36 8.15
N TYR A 160 13.22 1.48 8.81
CA TYR A 160 13.79 1.46 10.17
C TYR A 160 12.76 1.12 11.26
N ASP A 161 11.47 1.25 10.96
CA ASP A 161 10.38 0.99 11.90
C ASP A 161 10.01 -0.50 11.96
N LYS A 162 10.13 -1.07 13.17
CA LYS A 162 9.75 -2.46 13.44
C LYS A 162 8.23 -2.67 13.34
N LEU A 163 7.45 -1.77 13.94
CA LEU A 163 5.98 -1.84 13.96
C LEU A 163 5.39 -1.30 12.65
N ALA A 164 4.33 -1.95 12.16
CA ALA A 164 3.58 -1.52 10.98
C ALA A 164 2.98 -0.13 11.20
N LYS A 165 2.43 0.14 12.39
CA LYS A 165 1.85 1.45 12.74
C LYS A 165 2.87 2.58 12.65
N SER A 166 4.06 2.41 13.23
CA SER A 166 5.11 3.43 13.18
C SER A 166 5.58 3.68 11.75
N TYR A 167 5.74 2.61 10.97
CA TYR A 167 6.09 2.72 9.56
C TYR A 167 4.99 3.42 8.74
N ALA A 168 3.73 3.03 8.94
CA ALA A 168 2.57 3.64 8.29
C ALA A 168 2.44 5.12 8.66
N ALA A 169 2.70 5.50 9.91
CA ALA A 169 2.69 6.89 10.36
C ALA A 169 3.75 7.71 9.62
N MET A 170 4.95 7.15 9.42
CA MET A 170 6.01 7.82 8.65
C MET A 170 5.67 7.97 7.17
N VAL A 171 5.11 6.94 6.54
CA VAL A 171 4.63 7.02 5.16
C VAL A 171 3.50 8.05 5.04
N THR A 172 2.57 8.07 6.00
CA THR A 172 1.49 9.06 6.07
C THR A 172 2.04 10.47 6.18
N LEU A 173 3.00 10.71 7.08
CA LEU A 173 3.63 12.01 7.25
C LEU A 173 4.29 12.49 5.95
N ALA A 174 5.04 11.61 5.28
CA ALA A 174 5.63 11.91 3.99
C ALA A 174 4.55 12.30 2.96
N CYS A 175 3.50 11.48 2.82
CA CYS A 175 2.39 11.77 1.90
C CYS A 175 1.72 13.11 2.21
N SER A 176 1.47 13.42 3.48
CA SER A 176 0.89 14.71 3.90
C SER A 176 1.77 15.89 3.53
N LEU A 177 3.10 15.79 3.75
CA LEU A 177 4.05 16.83 3.34
C LEU A 177 4.07 17.03 1.81
N ARG A 178 3.97 15.94 1.04
CA ARG A 178 3.86 15.99 -0.43
C ARG A 178 2.60 16.72 -0.88
N CYS A 179 1.46 16.40 -0.26
CA CYS A 179 0.19 17.05 -0.54
C CYS A 179 0.24 18.55 -0.21
N MET A 180 0.80 18.93 0.95
CA MET A 180 0.93 20.33 1.35
C MET A 180 1.83 21.11 0.38
N ARG A 181 3.00 20.57 0.03
CA ARG A 181 3.90 21.21 -0.96
C ARG A 181 3.19 21.44 -2.29
N GLN A 182 2.44 20.45 -2.77
CA GLN A 182 1.69 20.58 -4.02
C GLN A 182 0.60 21.67 -3.91
N TYR A 183 -0.13 21.70 -2.79
CA TYR A 183 -1.19 22.67 -2.57
C TYR A 183 -0.69 24.11 -2.54
N PHE A 184 0.43 24.36 -1.85
CA PHE A 184 1.04 25.69 -1.81
C PHE A 184 1.67 26.08 -3.15
N SER A 185 2.29 25.14 -3.86
CA SER A 185 2.87 25.37 -5.19
C SER A 185 1.83 25.73 -6.26
N TYR A 186 0.57 25.31 -6.12
CA TYR A 186 -0.51 25.69 -7.05
C TYR A 186 -1.17 27.04 -6.72
N LYS A 187 -0.87 27.62 -5.55
CA LYS A 187 -1.45 28.88 -5.09
C LYS A 187 -0.55 30.10 -5.33
N THR A 188 0.71 29.86 -5.66
CA THR A 188 1.67 30.86 -6.17
C THR A 188 1.65 30.86 -7.69
#